data_AF-A0AAD3Y8R3-F1
#
_entry.id   AF-A0AAD3Y8R3-F1
#
_cell.length_a   1.000
_cell.length_b   1.000
_cell.length_c   1.000
_cell.angle_alpha   90.00
_cell.angle_beta   90.00
_cell.angle_gamma   90.00
#
_symmetry.space_group_name_H-M   'P 1'
#
loop_
_entity.id
_entity.type
_entity.pdbx_description
1 polymer ?
#
loop_
_entity_poly.entity_id
_entity_poly.type
_entity_poly.pdbx_seq_one_letter_code
_entity_poly.pdbx_strand_id
1 'polypeptide(L)' 'MMQLEGSFLKKGNPYAFWAFFPSGVLTGPKGFSISSYGSGGSTVEPFLIDEKKITAKHVVFWVEKRLAAQGIIPVWKD' A
#
# COMPACT_ATOMS: atom_id res chain seq x y z
N MET A 1 -5.12 9.17 13.46
CA MET A 1 -4.43 8.09 12.73
C MET A 1 -4.26 8.55 11.29
N MET A 2 -3.06 8.44 10.71
CA MET A 2 -2.84 8.81 9.30
C MET A 2 -2.87 7.53 8.46
N GLN A 3 -3.58 7.56 7.34
CA GLN A 3 -3.59 6.45 6.39
C GLN A 3 -3.55 7.00 4.96
N LEU A 4 -2.90 6.26 4.08
CA LEU A 4 -3.04 6.41 2.64
C LEU A 4 -3.88 5.24 2.14
N GLU A 5 -4.99 5.52 1.48
CA GLU A 5 -5.84 4.50 0.90
C GLU A 5 -6.06 4.76 -0.58
N GLY A 6 -6.39 3.70 -1.30
CA GLY A 6 -6.75 3.78 -2.70
C GLY A 6 -7.50 2.55 -3.15
N SER A 7 -8.35 2.74 -4.16
CA SER A 7 -9.13 1.67 -4.75
C SER A 7 -9.12 1.76 -6.26
N PHE A 8 -9.11 0.62 -6.93
CA PHE A 8 -9.16 0.56 -8.39
C PHE A 8 -9.79 -0.75 -8.87
N LEU A 9 -10.30 -0.72 -10.10
CA LEU A 9 -10.78 -1.92 -10.79
C LEU A 9 -9.67 -2.50 -11.64
N LYS A 10 -9.45 -3.82 -11.52
CA LYS A 10 -8.55 -4.56 -12.38
C LYS A 10 -9.26 -5.76 -12.98
N LYS A 11 -9.40 -5.80 -14.31
CA LYS A 11 -10.10 -6.88 -15.03
C LYS A 11 -11.50 -7.17 -14.45
N GLY A 12 -12.22 -6.12 -14.02
CA GLY A 12 -13.54 -6.23 -13.40
C GLY A 12 -13.53 -6.54 -11.89
N ASN A 13 -12.38 -6.86 -11.29
CA ASN A 13 -12.26 -7.13 -9.86
C ASN A 13 -11.91 -5.84 -9.09
N PRO A 14 -12.65 -5.48 -8.02
CA PRO A 14 -12.31 -4.35 -7.18
C PRO A 14 -11.14 -4.69 -6.26
N TYR A 15 -10.15 -3.81 -6.24
CA TYR A 15 -9.03 -3.83 -5.30
C TYR A 15 -9.08 -2.59 -4.44
N ALA A 16 -8.75 -2.74 -3.16
CA ALA A 16 -8.53 -1.64 -2.24
C ALA A 16 -7.26 -1.90 -1.44
N PHE A 17 -6.48 -0.86 -1.18
CA PHE A 17 -5.27 -0.96 -0.38
C PHE A 17 -5.22 0.17 0.64
N TRP A 18 -4.46 -0.10 1.71
CA TRP A 18 -4.23 0.82 2.81
C TRP A 18 -2.77 0.76 3.24
N ALA A 19 -2.14 1.92 3.40
CA ALA A 19 -0.90 2.08 4.14
C ALA A 19 -1.20 2.83 5.43
N PHE A 20 -0.97 2.16 6.56
CA PHE A 20 -1.31 2.64 7.90
C PHE A 20 -0.09 3.26 8.58
N PHE A 21 -0.29 4.43 9.18
CA PHE A 21 0.70 5.14 10.00
C PHE A 21 0.07 5.39 11.38
N PRO A 22 0.00 4.36 12.25
CA PRO A 22 -0.64 4.44 13.56
C PRO A 22 -0.13 5.60 14.43
N SER A 23 1.18 5.87 14.40
CA SER A 23 1.79 6.97 15.16
C SER A 23 1.60 8.35 14.53
N GLY A 24 0.91 8.47 13.37
CA GLY A 24 0.70 9.74 12.68
C GLY A 24 1.96 10.35 12.04
N VAL A 25 3.08 9.63 12.08
CA VAL A 25 4.37 10.03 11.50
C VAL A 25 4.89 8.94 10.56
N LEU A 26 5.66 9.32 9.53
CA LEU A 26 6.22 8.39 8.55
C LEU A 26 7.36 7.52 9.11
N THR A 27 8.01 7.96 10.19
CA THR A 27 9.16 7.29 10.81
C THR A 27 8.77 6.22 11.82
N GLY A 28 7.48 6.11 12.18
CA GLY A 28 6.98 5.14 13.14
C GLY A 28 6.68 3.76 12.55
N PRO A 29 5.98 2.90 13.32
CA PRO A 29 5.39 1.67 12.83
C PRO A 29 4.49 1.97 11.63
N LYS A 30 4.58 1.10 10.62
CA LYS A 30 3.91 1.24 9.33
C LYS A 30 3.35 -0.10 8.91
N GLY A 31 2.07 -0.10 8.56
CA GLY A 31 1.37 -1.29 8.07
C GLY A 31 0.98 -1.10 6.62
N PHE A 32 0.85 -2.21 5.90
CA PHE A 32 0.20 -2.24 4.61
C PHE A 32 -0.84 -3.36 4.60
N SER A 33 -1.99 -3.11 4.00
CA SER A 33 -2.99 -4.12 3.75
C SER A 33 -3.60 -3.92 2.37
N ILE A 34 -4.04 -5.00 1.79
CA ILE A 34 -4.71 -5.01 0.50
C ILE A 34 -5.84 -6.02 0.52
N SER A 35 -6.92 -5.68 -0.15
CA SER A 35 -8.01 -6.59 -0.43
C SER A 35 -8.32 -6.66 -1.91
N SER A 36 -8.87 -7.81 -2.28
CA SER A 36 -9.53 -8.03 -3.56
C SER A 36 -11.00 -8.43 -3.31
N TYR A 37 -11.86 -8.22 -4.30
CA TYR A 37 -13.27 -8.64 -4.27
C TYR A 37 -14.13 -7.95 -3.19
N GLY A 38 -13.71 -6.82 -2.64
CA GLY A 38 -14.48 -6.07 -1.64
C GLY A 38 -14.57 -6.73 -0.26
N SER A 39 -13.93 -7.88 -0.06
CA SER A 39 -13.77 -8.48 1.27
C SER A 39 -12.68 -7.70 2.01
N GLY A 40 -12.93 -7.20 3.23
CA GLY A 40 -11.97 -6.36 3.96
C GLY A 40 -10.55 -6.95 4.00
N GLY A 41 -9.53 -6.09 3.94
CA GLY A 41 -8.11 -6.50 3.98
C GLY A 41 -7.86 -7.39 5.20
N SER A 42 -7.52 -8.66 4.96
CA SER A 42 -7.53 -9.68 6.02
C SER A 42 -6.19 -9.78 6.76
N THR A 43 -5.13 -9.17 6.22
CA THR A 43 -3.78 -9.21 6.79
C THR A 43 -3.16 -7.82 6.76
N VAL A 44 -2.63 -7.37 7.91
CA VAL A 44 -1.76 -6.19 7.98
C VAL A 44 -0.33 -6.67 8.04
N GLU A 45 0.46 -6.28 7.05
CA GLU A 45 1.86 -6.66 6.92
C GLU A 45 2.77 -5.46 7.22
N PRO A 46 4.01 -5.69 7.67
CA PRO A 46 5.00 -4.63 7.82
C PRO A 46 5.22 -3.88 6.50
N PHE A 47 5.49 -2.58 6.59
CA PHE A 47 5.72 -1.72 5.44
C PHE A 47 6.86 -0.74 5.71
N LEU A 48 7.89 -0.71 4.85
CA LEU A 48 9.03 0.22 4.95
C LEU A 48 9.73 0.22 6.31
N ILE A 49 10.05 -0.97 6.82
CA ILE A 49 10.69 -1.14 8.13
C ILE A 49 12.14 -0.63 8.17
N ASP A 50 12.87 -0.74 7.05
CA ASP A 50 14.28 -0.36 6.96
C ASP A 50 14.51 1.11 6.60
N GLU A 51 13.45 1.82 6.20
CA GLU A 51 13.58 3.12 5.56
C GLU A 51 13.57 4.27 6.58
N LYS A 52 14.75 4.87 6.80
CA LYS A 52 14.96 5.90 7.83
C LYS A 52 14.47 7.30 7.44
N LYS A 53 14.42 7.61 6.13
CA LYS A 53 13.96 8.90 5.60
C LYS A 53 12.89 8.70 4.55
N ILE A 54 11.65 8.55 5.01
CA ILE A 54 10.49 8.37 4.13
C ILE A 54 9.83 9.72 3.87
N THR A 55 9.57 10.01 2.59
CA THR A 55 8.70 11.11 2.17
C THR A 55 7.40 10.54 1.60
N ALA A 56 6.38 11.38 1.40
CA ALA A 56 5.14 10.96 0.76
C ALA A 56 5.38 10.31 -0.63
N LYS A 57 6.35 10.83 -1.41
CA LYS A 57 6.74 10.23 -2.70
C LYS A 57 7.30 8.82 -2.55
N HIS A 58 8.09 8.56 -1.51
CA HIS A 58 8.58 7.20 -1.23
C HIS A 58 7.44 6.26 -0.87
N VAL A 59 6.46 6.72 -0.07
CA VAL A 59 5.28 5.92 0.26
C VAL A 59 4.56 5.48 -1.02
N VAL A 60 4.26 6.42 -1.92
CA VAL A 60 3.59 6.12 -3.19
C VAL A 60 4.40 5.14 -4.03
N PHE A 61 5.69 5.40 -4.23
CA PHE A 61 6.59 4.54 -4.98
C PHE A 61 6.59 3.09 -4.46
N TRP A 62 6.65 2.92 -3.14
CA TRP A 62 6.69 1.60 -2.54
C TRP A 62 5.34 0.87 -2.54
N VAL A 63 4.23 1.62 -2.45
CA VAL A 63 2.90 1.07 -2.69
C VAL A 63 2.81 0.53 -4.12
N GLU A 64 3.23 1.32 -5.12
CA GLU A 64 3.25 0.88 -6.52
C GLU A 64 4.13 -0.36 -6.71
N LYS A 65 5.35 -0.36 -6.15
CA LYS A 65 6.25 -1.52 -6.19
C LYS A 65 5.61 -2.78 -5.60
N ARG A 66 4.90 -2.67 -4.48
CA ARG A 66 4.24 -3.81 -3.83
C ARG A 66 3.06 -4.34 -4.63
N LEU A 67 2.22 -3.44 -5.14
CA LEU A 67 1.12 -3.79 -6.05
C LEU A 67 1.63 -4.48 -7.31
N ALA A 68 2.75 -4.01 -7.85
CA ALA A 68 3.38 -4.59 -9.03
C ALA A 68 4.00 -5.97 -8.75
N ALA A 69 4.66 -6.14 -7.60
CA ALA A 69 5.23 -7.42 -7.16
C ALA A 69 4.17 -8.50 -6.92
N GLN A 70 2.98 -8.11 -6.44
CA GLN A 70 1.81 -8.99 -6.34
C GLN A 70 1.11 -9.24 -7.69
N GLY A 71 1.67 -8.69 -8.77
CA GLY A 71 1.12 -8.79 -10.12
C GLY A 71 -0.21 -8.06 -10.28
N ILE A 72 -0.57 -7.13 -9.38
CA ILE A 72 -1.85 -6.41 -9.38
C ILE A 72 -1.82 -5.25 -10.36
N ILE A 73 -0.78 -4.43 -10.35
CA ILE A 73 -0.57 -3.42 -11.40
C ILE A 73 0.60 -3.85 -12.30
N PRO A 74 0.67 -3.38 -13.56
CA PRO A 74 1.84 -3.64 -14.40
C PRO A 74 3.11 -3.05 -13.76
N VAL A 75 4.24 -3.76 -13.88
CA VAL A 75 5.54 -3.36 -13.32
C VAL A 75 6.15 -2.15 -14.06
N TRP A 76 5.69 -1.90 -15.28
CA TRP A 76 6.17 -0.83 -16.16
C TRP A 76 4.97 -0.04 -16.68
N LYS A 77 5.02 1.28 -16.54
CA LYS A 77 4.31 2.20 -17.41
C LYS A 77 5.33 2.57 -18.48
N ASP A 78 5.01 2.26 -19.73
CA ASP A 78 5.74 2.77 -20.90
C ASP A 78 5.68 4.31 -20.90
#